data_AF-A0A2X3UDS3-F1
#
_entry.id   AF-A0A2X3UDS3-F1
#
_cell.length_a   1.000
_cell.length_b   1.000
_cell.length_c   1.000
_cell.angle_alpha   90.00
_cell.angle_beta   90.00
_cell.angle_gamma   90.00
#
_symmetry.space_group_name_H-M   'P 1'
#
loop_
_entity.id
_entity.type
_entity.pdbx_description
1 polymer ?
#
loop_
_entity_poly.entity_id
_entity_poly.type
_entity_poly.pdbx_seq_one_letter_code
_entity_poly.pdbx_strand_id
1 'polypeptide(L)'
;MTRQETRGIGYFETLFSAVEMETMAEALKQFALGHQVTEKSNEGEVLNGFISTLIKTLELEEFQAVASQLFSYPRHYEGSLEVESVGASKEDLSYLKDNIDRLLQEEIEVM
;
A
#
# COMPACT_ATOMS: atom_id res chain seq x y z
N MET A 1 6.69 -9.47 26.47
CA MET A 1 5.75 -9.82 25.40
C MET A 1 6.12 -8.96 24.22
N THR A 2 6.65 -9.56 23.16
CA THR A 2 6.93 -8.88 21.89
C THR A 2 5.59 -8.51 21.26
N ARG A 3 5.29 -7.20 21.16
CA ARG A 3 4.15 -6.73 20.37
C ARG A 3 4.36 -7.24 18.94
N GLN A 4 3.45 -8.08 18.44
CA GLN A 4 3.34 -8.28 17.00
C GLN A 4 2.79 -6.98 16.43
N GLU A 5 3.69 -6.12 15.96
CA GLU A 5 3.34 -4.95 15.16
C GLU A 5 2.82 -5.47 13.82
N THR A 6 1.50 -5.62 13.70
CA THR A 6 0.89 -5.89 12.40
C THR A 6 0.94 -4.58 11.60
N ARG A 7 1.84 -4.52 10.62
CA ARG A 7 1.89 -3.40 9.67
C ARG A 7 0.83 -3.60 8.60
N GLY A 8 -0.30 -2.90 8.71
CA GLY A 8 -1.22 -2.70 7.57
C GLY A 8 -0.67 -1.64 6.59
N ILE A 9 -1.38 -1.29 5.52
CA ILE A 9 -1.05 -0.12 4.69
C ILE A 9 -2.31 0.66 4.29
N GLY A 10 -2.43 1.94 4.65
CA GLY A 10 -3.54 2.79 4.21
C GLY A 10 -3.38 4.31 4.43
N TYR A 11 -3.39 5.07 3.33
CA TYR A 11 -4.19 6.26 2.98
C TYR A 11 -3.68 6.72 1.59
N PHE A 12 -4.42 6.47 0.51
CA PHE A 12 -3.86 6.43 -0.86
C PHE A 12 -3.84 7.77 -1.61
N GLU A 13 -4.68 8.73 -1.22
CA GLU A 13 -4.76 10.03 -1.90
C GLU A 13 -3.45 10.81 -1.84
N THR A 14 -2.75 10.73 -0.71
CA THR A 14 -1.46 11.40 -0.49
C THR A 14 -0.34 10.69 -1.25
N LEU A 15 -0.40 9.36 -1.34
CA LEU A 15 0.54 8.58 -2.15
C LEU A 15 0.47 8.99 -3.63
N PHE A 16 -0.72 9.05 -4.22
CA PHE A 16 -0.86 9.42 -5.63
C PHE A 16 -0.34 10.83 -5.95
N SER A 17 -0.43 11.74 -4.98
CA SER A 17 0.07 13.10 -5.13
C SER A 17 1.60 13.21 -5.03
N ALA A 18 2.25 12.22 -4.44
CA ALA A 18 3.70 12.19 -4.21
C ALA A 18 4.47 11.36 -5.24
N VAL A 19 3.78 10.55 -6.06
CA VAL A 19 4.37 9.71 -7.09
C VAL A 19 4.52 10.48 -8.40
N GLU A 20 5.69 10.38 -9.03
CA GLU A 20 5.96 10.97 -10.33
C GLU A 20 5.05 10.38 -11.43
N MET A 21 4.67 11.22 -12.39
CA MET A 21 3.70 10.84 -13.43
C MET A 21 4.17 9.66 -14.30
N GLU A 22 5.48 9.55 -14.56
CA GLU A 22 6.06 8.46 -15.34
C GLU A 22 5.92 7.12 -14.61
N THR A 23 6.26 7.08 -13.32
CA THR A 23 6.10 5.93 -12.43
C THR A 23 4.63 5.51 -12.33
N MET A 24 3.73 6.49 -12.21
CA MET A 24 2.29 6.26 -12.20
C MET A 24 1.80 5.61 -13.51
N ALA A 25 2.29 6.09 -14.66
CA ALA A 25 1.91 5.57 -15.96
C ALA A 25 2.40 4.14 -16.19
N GLU A 26 3.63 3.82 -15.79
CA GLU A 26 4.16 2.45 -15.88
C GLU A 26 3.42 1.50 -14.95
N ALA A 27 3.15 1.90 -13.71
CA ALA A 27 2.32 1.12 -12.78
C ALA A 27 0.91 0.86 -13.35
N LEU A 28 0.28 1.87 -13.97
CA LEU A 28 -1.05 1.73 -14.55
C LEU A 28 -1.05 0.76 -15.73
N LYS A 29 -0.02 0.85 -16.58
CA LYS A 29 0.16 -0.07 -17.71
C LYS A 29 0.35 -1.52 -17.21
N GLN A 30 1.21 -1.74 -16.21
CA GLN A 30 1.41 -3.07 -15.64
C GLN A 30 0.13 -3.61 -14.99
N PHE A 31 -0.58 -2.76 -14.27
CA PHE A 31 -1.85 -3.11 -13.63
C PHE A 31 -2.87 -3.56 -14.69
N ALA A 32 -3.05 -2.78 -15.75
CA ALA A 32 -3.99 -3.07 -16.83
C ALA A 32 -3.64 -4.35 -17.63
N LEU A 33 -2.35 -4.70 -17.73
CA LEU A 33 -1.90 -5.93 -18.38
C LEU A 33 -2.06 -7.16 -17.49
N GLY A 34 -1.95 -7.00 -16.17
CA GLY A 34 -2.00 -8.10 -15.20
C GLY A 34 -3.38 -8.39 -14.61
N HIS A 35 -4.30 -7.41 -14.62
CA HIS A 35 -5.60 -7.50 -13.97
C HIS A 35 -6.76 -7.40 -14.97
N GLN A 36 -7.69 -8.34 -14.88
CA GLN A 36 -8.94 -8.28 -15.61
C GLN A 36 -9.99 -7.52 -14.78
N VAL A 37 -9.99 -6.19 -14.88
CA VAL A 37 -11.04 -5.36 -14.26
C VAL A 37 -12.33 -5.53 -15.06
N THR A 38 -13.42 -5.87 -14.36
CA THR A 38 -14.74 -6.06 -14.97
C THR A 38 -15.77 -5.18 -14.29
N GLU A 39 -16.97 -5.06 -14.87
CA GLU A 39 -18.09 -4.32 -14.25
C GLU A 39 -18.50 -4.85 -12.86
N LYS A 40 -18.06 -6.06 -12.50
CA LYS A 40 -18.33 -6.67 -11.19
C LYS A 40 -17.21 -6.45 -10.17
N SER A 41 -16.09 -5.87 -10.59
CA SER A 41 -14.95 -5.62 -9.72
C SER A 41 -15.28 -4.51 -8.73
N ASN A 42 -15.00 -4.74 -7.45
CA ASN A 42 -15.18 -3.73 -6.41
C ASN A 42 -14.13 -2.61 -6.59
N GLU A 43 -14.55 -1.34 -6.52
CA GLU A 43 -13.68 -0.17 -6.62
C GLU A 43 -12.49 -0.24 -5.65
N GLY A 44 -12.71 -0.68 -4.41
CA GLY A 44 -11.67 -0.85 -3.40
C GLY A 44 -10.66 -1.94 -3.77
N GLU A 45 -11.12 -3.06 -4.33
CA GLU A 45 -10.24 -4.15 -4.79
C GLU A 45 -9.40 -3.71 -5.99
N VAL A 46 -10.00 -2.94 -6.91
CA VAL A 46 -9.31 -2.37 -8.08
C VAL A 46 -8.21 -1.41 -7.61
N LEU A 47 -8.52 -0.52 -6.66
CA LEU A 47 -7.54 0.39 -6.07
C LEU A 47 -6.42 -0.36 -5.35
N ASN A 48 -6.75 -1.37 -4.54
CA ASN A 48 -5.74 -2.16 -3.83
C ASN A 48 -4.81 -2.90 -4.81
N GLY A 49 -5.35 -3.47 -5.89
CA GLY A 49 -4.55 -4.10 -6.94
C GLY A 49 -3.63 -3.11 -7.66
N PHE A 50 -4.12 -1.89 -7.89
CA PHE A 50 -3.31 -0.83 -8.49
C PHE A 50 -2.19 -0.37 -7.56
N ILE A 51 -2.48 -0.11 -6.27
CA ILE A 51 -1.46 0.24 -5.27
C ILE A 51 -0.42 -0.86 -5.12
N SER A 52 -0.84 -2.12 -5.06
CA SER A 52 0.08 -3.25 -5.05
C SER A 52 1.04 -3.22 -6.22
N THR A 53 0.51 -3.00 -7.43
CA THR A 53 1.31 -2.91 -8.65
C THR A 53 2.30 -1.74 -8.56
N LEU A 54 1.82 -0.56 -8.14
CA LEU A 54 2.64 0.64 -7.97
C LEU A 54 3.80 0.40 -7.00
N ILE A 55 3.54 -0.10 -5.79
CA ILE A 55 4.58 -0.38 -4.79
C ILE A 55 5.62 -1.38 -5.31
N LYS A 56 5.21 -2.40 -6.07
CA LYS A 56 6.12 -3.36 -6.71
C LYS A 56 7.01 -2.72 -7.76
N THR A 57 6.53 -1.68 -8.45
CA THR A 57 7.31 -0.94 -9.46
C THR A 57 8.28 0.08 -8.88
N LEU A 58 8.05 0.59 -7.66
CA LEU A 58 8.91 1.63 -7.09
C LEU A 58 10.36 1.18 -6.92
N GLU A 59 11.29 2.00 -7.37
CA GLU A 59 12.69 1.93 -6.99
C GLU A 59 12.93 2.60 -5.63
N LEU A 60 14.10 2.36 -5.03
CA LEU A 60 14.39 2.84 -3.67
C LEU A 60 14.25 4.36 -3.52
N GLU A 61 14.70 5.14 -4.50
CA GLU A 61 14.63 6.60 -4.46
C GLU A 61 13.17 7.10 -4.50
N GLU A 62 12.36 6.50 -5.37
CA GLU A 62 10.92 6.81 -5.47
C GLU A 62 10.19 6.41 -4.18
N PHE A 63 10.53 5.24 -3.63
CA PHE A 63 10.00 4.80 -2.35
C PHE A 63 10.33 5.78 -1.22
N GLN A 64 11.58 6.25 -1.13
CA GLN A 64 11.99 7.21 -0.12
C GLN A 64 11.22 8.53 -0.20
N ALA A 65 10.86 8.97 -1.41
CA ALA A 65 10.05 10.17 -1.61
C ALA A 65 8.62 10.00 -1.07
N VAL A 66 8.05 8.80 -1.18
CA VAL A 66 6.63 8.55 -0.84
C VAL A 66 6.40 7.81 0.48
N ALA A 67 7.44 7.25 1.11
CA ALA A 67 7.33 6.45 2.33
C ALA A 67 6.66 7.22 3.48
N SER A 68 6.89 8.53 3.56
CA SER A 68 6.24 9.42 4.55
C SER A 68 4.72 9.51 4.40
N GLN A 69 4.18 9.12 3.25
CA GLN A 69 2.74 9.10 2.95
C GLN A 69 2.13 7.72 3.17
N LEU A 70 2.95 6.70 3.46
CA LEU A 70 2.50 5.34 3.73
C LEU A 70 2.41 5.12 5.24
N PHE A 71 1.22 4.71 5.68
CA PHE A 71 0.91 4.45 7.07
C PHE A 71 0.29 3.09 7.24
N SER A 72 0.34 2.54 8.45
CA SER A 72 -0.40 1.33 8.78
C SER A 72 -1.90 1.55 8.65
N TYR A 73 -2.66 0.45 8.47
CA TYR A 73 -4.10 0.54 8.64
C TYR A 73 -4.42 1.10 10.03
N PRO A 74 -5.41 1.99 10.14
CA PRO A 74 -5.74 2.60 11.41
C PRO A 74 -6.25 1.57 12.41
N ARG A 75 -5.73 1.64 13.64
CA ARG A 75 -6.11 0.75 14.74
C ARG A 75 -6.70 1.55 15.88
N HIS A 76 -7.77 1.03 16.47
CA HIS A 76 -8.33 1.62 17.68
C HIS A 76 -7.51 1.16 18.89
N TYR A 77 -6.78 2.09 19.50
CA TYR A 77 -6.05 1.86 20.74
C TYR A 77 -6.49 2.89 21.78
N GLU A 78 -7.00 2.41 22.93
CA GLU A 78 -7.46 3.26 24.04
C GLU A 78 -8.42 4.40 23.62
N GLY A 79 -9.26 4.16 22.62
CA GLY A 79 -10.23 5.14 22.11
C GLY A 79 -9.66 6.16 21.12
N SER A 80 -8.39 6.04 20.73
CA SER A 80 -7.75 6.83 19.67
C SER A 80 -7.48 5.96 18.44
N LEU A 81 -7.52 6.59 17.26
CA LEU A 81 -7.14 5.96 16.00
C LEU A 81 -5.63 6.16 15.82
N GLU A 82 -4.85 5.09 15.90
CA GLU A 82 -3.40 5.12 15.74
C GLU A 82 -2.96 4.51 14.41
N VAL A 83 -1.94 5.13 13.81
CA VAL A 83 -1.27 4.63 12.59
C VAL A 83 0.24 4.69 12.79
N GLU A 84 0.96 3.74 12.21
CA GLU A 84 2.42 3.70 12.20
C GLU A 84 2.93 4.10 10.81
N SER A 85 3.88 5.04 10.74
CA SER A 85 4.54 5.37 9.48
C SER A 85 5.39 4.21 8.97
N VAL A 86 5.39 3.97 7.67
CA VAL A 86 6.32 3.02 7.05
C VAL A 86 7.73 3.62 7.01
N GLY A 87 8.75 2.82 7.33
CA GLY A 87 10.14 3.25 7.20
C GLY A 87 10.57 3.40 5.74
N ALA A 88 11.63 4.19 5.49
CA ALA A 88 12.10 4.53 4.15
C ALA A 88 13.37 3.75 3.75
N SER A 89 13.58 2.56 4.33
CA SER A 89 14.77 1.74 4.06
C SER A 89 14.57 0.79 2.88
N LYS A 90 15.68 0.22 2.39
CA LYS A 90 15.63 -0.83 1.37
C LYS A 90 14.93 -2.09 1.88
N GLU A 91 15.13 -2.42 3.15
CA GLU A 91 14.48 -3.54 3.82
C GLU A 91 12.96 -3.32 3.92
N ASP A 92 12.52 -2.10 4.23
CA ASP A 92 11.09 -1.76 4.25
C ASP A 92 10.48 -1.87 2.84
N LEU A 93 11.16 -1.35 1.80
CA LEU A 93 10.71 -1.52 0.42
C LEU A 93 10.62 -3.00 0.01
N SER A 94 11.65 -3.79 0.30
CA SER A 94 11.65 -5.22 -0.01
C SER A 94 10.50 -5.93 0.69
N TYR A 95 10.30 -5.65 1.98
CA TYR A 95 9.19 -6.19 2.75
C TYR A 95 7.84 -5.84 2.11
N LEU A 96 7.66 -4.58 1.71
CA LEU A 96 6.45 -4.16 1.03
C LEU A 96 6.23 -4.89 -0.28
N LYS A 97 7.23 -4.94 -1.17
CA LYS A 97 7.09 -5.64 -2.47
C LYS A 97 6.69 -7.11 -2.28
N ASP A 98 7.23 -7.76 -1.25
CA ASP A 98 6.97 -9.17 -0.96
C ASP A 98 5.60 -9.41 -0.29
N ASN A 99 5.03 -8.42 0.39
CA ASN A 99 3.85 -8.61 1.25
C ASN A 99 2.63 -7.77 0.87
N ILE A 100 2.76 -6.78 -0.01
CA ILE A 100 1.75 -5.74 -0.26
C ILE A 100 0.37 -6.31 -0.62
N ASP A 101 0.30 -7.40 -1.39
CA ASP A 101 -0.98 -8.05 -1.74
C ASP A 101 -1.73 -8.53 -0.50
N ARG A 102 -1.02 -9.12 0.45
CA ARG A 102 -1.59 -9.60 1.72
C ARG A 102 -1.90 -8.43 2.64
N LEU A 103 -1.05 -7.40 2.63
CA LEU A 103 -1.21 -6.25 3.52
C LEU A 103 -2.43 -5.41 3.16
N LEU A 104 -2.82 -5.35 1.87
CA LEU A 104 -3.99 -4.63 1.38
C LEU A 104 -5.27 -5.47 1.36
N GLN A 105 -5.21 -6.76 1.71
CA GLN A 105 -6.41 -7.54 1.96
C GLN A 105 -7.03 -7.04 3.27
N GLU A 106 -8.33 -6.75 3.25
CA GLU A 106 -9.06 -6.45 4.49
C GLU A 106 -8.83 -7.59 5.47
N GLU A 107 -8.19 -7.31 6.62
CA GLU A 107 -8.30 -8.20 7.77
C GLU A 107 -9.78 -8.13 8.19
N ILE A 108 -10.56 -9.10 7.72
CA ILE A 108 -11.88 -9.36 8.27
C ILE A 108 -11.64 -9.74 9.73
N GLU A 109 -11.75 -8.77 10.64
CA GLU A 109 -12.01 -9.08 12.05
C GLU A 109 -13.32 -9.87 12.06
N VAL A 110 -13.20 -11.19 12.21
CA VAL A 110 -14.33 -12.03 12.59
C VAL A 110 -14.67 -11.62 14.03
N MET A 111 -15.63 -10.71 14.15
CA MET A 111 -16.31 -10.42 15.42
C MET A 111 -16.96 -11.69 15.97
#